data_AF-A0A925CDY6-F1
#
_entry.id   AF-A0A925CDY6-F1
#
_cell.length_a   1.000
_cell.length_b   1.000
_cell.length_c   1.000
_cell.angle_alpha   90.00
_cell.angle_beta   90.00
_cell.angle_gamma   90.00
#
_symmetry.space_group_name_H-M   'P 1'
#
loop_
_entity.id
_entity.type
_entity.pdbx_description
1 polymer ?
#
loop_
_entity_poly.entity_id
_entity_poly.type
_entity_poly.pdbx_seq_one_letter_code
_entity_poly.pdbx_strand_id
1 'polypeptide(L)'
;MDSFTSPTTKPLYRGTQIVWYVLGVLEALLAFRFILKLLGANPDAGFSSFIYGTTYIFAAPFLNVFRMTRVQGSVVEWTTLLAMLVYFLIAFGIIKLFLMGKTVSTPEAAVKLSEQEK
;
A
#
# COMPACT_ATOMS: atom_id res chain seq x y z
N MET A 1 -19.15 -26.41 4.02
CA MET A 1 -18.73 -25.51 5.12
C MET A 1 -18.70 -24.14 4.50
N ASP A 2 -19.81 -23.42 4.62
CA ASP A 2 -19.99 -22.17 3.90
C ASP A 2 -19.26 -21.08 4.69
N SER A 3 -18.78 -20.03 4.04
CA SER A 3 -17.88 -19.07 4.71
C SER A 3 -18.48 -18.38 5.94
N PHE A 4 -19.80 -18.45 6.11
CA PHE A 4 -20.54 -17.95 7.27
C PHE A 4 -20.27 -18.73 8.57
N THR A 5 -19.83 -20.00 8.49
CA THR A 5 -19.59 -20.85 9.67
C THR A 5 -18.12 -21.26 9.85
N SER A 6 -17.23 -20.81 8.96
CA SER A 6 -15.81 -21.16 9.03
C SER A 6 -15.07 -20.39 10.16
N PRO A 7 -14.29 -21.09 11.01
CA PRO A 7 -13.52 -20.45 12.08
C PRO A 7 -12.41 -19.52 11.55
N THR A 8 -11.97 -19.70 10.30
CA THR A 8 -10.91 -18.89 9.69
C THR A 8 -11.44 -17.57 9.10
N THR A 9 -12.74 -17.41 8.88
CA THR A 9 -13.31 -16.20 8.27
C THR A 9 -13.02 -14.93 9.06
N LYS A 10 -13.19 -14.96 10.38
CA LYS A 10 -12.92 -13.79 11.26
C LYS A 10 -11.44 -13.36 11.22
N PRO A 11 -10.45 -14.25 11.46
CA PRO A 11 -9.05 -13.85 11.40
C PRO A 11 -8.63 -13.39 10.00
N LEU A 12 -9.11 -14.01 8.91
CA LEU A 12 -8.85 -13.51 7.55
C LEU A 12 -9.34 -12.07 7.37
N TYR A 13 -10.57 -11.78 7.79
CA TYR A 13 -11.15 -10.43 7.69
C TYR A 13 -10.36 -9.41 8.52
N ARG A 14 -9.97 -9.75 9.75
CA ARG A 14 -9.13 -8.86 10.58
C ARG A 14 -7.75 -8.65 9.96
N GLY A 15 -7.15 -9.69 9.40
CA GLY A 15 -5.87 -9.60 8.69
C GLY A 15 -5.93 -8.60 7.54
N THR A 16 -6.94 -8.70 6.67
CA THR A 16 -7.08 -7.77 5.54
C THR A 16 -7.36 -6.34 6.01
N GLN A 17 -8.15 -6.14 7.06
CA GLN A 17 -8.38 -4.82 7.67
C GLN A 17 -7.07 -4.18 8.18
N ILE A 18 -6.22 -4.95 8.86
CA ILE A 18 -4.93 -4.46 9.36
C ILE A 18 -4.05 -4.03 8.20
N VAL A 19 -3.95 -4.85 7.14
CA VAL A 19 -3.15 -4.51 5.96
C VAL A 19 -3.66 -3.23 5.30
N TRP A 20 -4.98 -3.08 5.12
CA TRP A 20 -5.56 -1.84 4.58
C TRP A 20 -5.28 -0.62 5.45
N TYR A 21 -5.37 -0.75 6.77
CA TYR A 21 -5.11 0.36 7.68
C TYR A 21 -3.64 0.79 7.64
N VAL A 22 -2.71 -0.17 7.70
CA VAL A 22 -1.27 0.11 7.61
C VAL A 22 -0.91 0.75 6.28
N LEU A 23 -1.44 0.21 5.16
CA LEU A 23 -1.26 0.81 3.85
C LEU A 23 -1.80 2.24 3.82
N GLY A 24 -3.02 2.47 4.31
CA GLY A 24 -3.64 3.81 4.31
C GLY A 24 -2.83 4.84 5.10
N VAL A 25 -2.29 4.47 6.27
CA VAL A 25 -1.41 5.35 7.05
C VAL A 25 -0.11 5.65 6.31
N LEU A 26 0.53 4.62 5.73
CA LEU A 26 1.77 4.78 4.96
C LEU A 26 1.57 5.68 3.73
N GLU A 27 0.51 5.43 2.96
CA GLU A 27 0.14 6.23 1.79
C GLU A 27 -0.16 7.68 2.15
N ALA A 28 -0.87 7.92 3.26
CA ALA A 28 -1.13 9.28 3.72
C ALA A 28 0.17 10.03 4.04
N LEU A 29 1.12 9.39 4.73
CA LEU A 29 2.43 9.99 5.03
C LEU A 29 3.24 10.28 3.75
N LEU A 30 3.27 9.34 2.80
CA LEU A 30 3.97 9.53 1.52
C LEU A 30 3.29 10.59 0.64
N ALA A 31 1.96 10.67 0.66
CA ALA A 31 1.21 11.72 -0.02
C ALA A 31 1.53 13.10 0.58
N PHE A 32 1.55 13.24 1.91
CA PHE A 32 2.00 14.49 2.55
C PHE A 32 3.43 14.84 2.13
N ARG A 33 4.36 13.88 2.15
CA ARG A 33 5.74 14.10 1.68
C ARG A 33 5.76 14.65 0.26
N PHE A 34 5.04 13.99 -0.66
CA PHE A 34 5.00 14.37 -2.07
C PHE A 34 4.41 15.77 -2.24
N ILE A 35 3.25 16.05 -1.64
CA ILE A 35 2.57 17.35 -1.75
C ILE A 35 3.45 18.46 -1.17
N LEU A 36 4.03 18.29 0.01
CA LEU A 36 4.87 19.30 0.64
C LEU A 36 6.08 19.65 -0.24
N LYS A 37 6.76 18.65 -0.82
CA LYS A 37 7.88 18.90 -1.75
C LYS A 37 7.44 19.50 -3.07
N LEU A 38 6.31 19.05 -3.61
CA LEU A 38 5.73 19.59 -4.83
C LEU A 38 5.38 21.07 -4.66
N LEU A 39 4.88 21.48 -3.49
CA LEU A 39 4.52 22.85 -3.20
C LEU A 39 5.70 23.70 -2.68
N GLY A 40 6.91 23.14 -2.60
CA GLY A 40 8.09 23.86 -2.12
C GLY A 40 8.01 24.25 -0.63
N ALA A 41 7.34 23.44 0.19
CA ALA A 41 7.18 23.70 1.62
C ALA A 41 8.55 23.82 2.32
N ASN A 42 8.65 24.75 3.27
CA ASN A 42 9.87 24.96 4.06
C ASN A 42 10.29 23.65 4.76
N PRO A 43 11.47 23.08 4.45
CA PRO A 43 11.93 21.82 5.04
C PRO A 43 12.28 21.93 6.52
N ASP A 44 12.59 23.13 7.01
CA ASP A 44 12.97 23.38 8.40
C ASP A 44 11.74 23.57 9.32
N ALA A 45 10.55 23.71 8.75
CA ALA A 45 9.31 23.73 9.52
C ALA A 45 9.08 22.37 10.19
N GLY A 46 8.66 22.39 11.46
CA GLY A 46 8.55 21.16 12.27
C GLY A 46 7.70 20.06 11.65
N PHE A 47 6.55 20.41 11.05
CA PHE A 47 5.69 19.44 10.36
C PHE A 47 6.35 18.84 9.11
N SER A 48 6.94 19.68 8.25
CA SER A 48 7.64 19.23 7.04
C SER A 48 8.81 18.31 7.39
N SER A 49 9.65 18.72 8.35
CA SER A 49 10.79 17.95 8.82
C SER A 49 10.37 16.59 9.39
N PHE A 50 9.32 16.56 10.21
CA PHE A 50 8.74 15.33 10.74
C PHE A 50 8.28 14.37 9.63
N ILE A 51 7.52 14.87 8.64
CA ILE A 51 7.05 14.05 7.52
C ILE A 51 8.24 13.53 6.71
N TYR A 52 9.18 14.40 6.35
CA TYR A 52 10.35 14.02 5.53
C TYR A 52 11.24 13.00 6.22
N GLY A 53 11.46 13.13 7.53
CA GLY A 53 12.23 12.19 8.35
C GLY A 53 11.54 10.84 8.49
N THR A 54 10.27 10.83 8.92
CA THR A 54 9.50 9.59 9.15
C THR A 54 9.30 8.80 7.85
N THR A 55 9.09 9.50 6.74
CA THR A 55 8.89 8.85 5.43
C THR A 55 10.19 8.45 4.74
N TYR A 56 11.35 8.88 5.24
CA TYR A 56 12.63 8.62 4.58
C TYR A 56 12.91 7.13 4.41
N ILE A 57 12.69 6.32 5.45
CA ILE A 57 12.94 4.87 5.40
C ILE A 57 12.12 4.16 4.31
N PHE A 58 10.93 4.66 4.02
CA PHE A 58 10.04 4.09 2.98
C PHE A 58 10.41 4.59 1.58
N ALA A 59 10.88 5.83 1.45
CA ALA A 59 11.33 6.37 0.16
C ALA A 59 12.76 5.91 -0.20
N ALA A 60 13.60 5.61 0.80
CA ALA A 60 15.02 5.34 0.65
C ALA A 60 15.38 4.27 -0.40
N PRO A 61 14.66 3.12 -0.49
CA PRO A 61 14.96 2.10 -1.49
C PRO A 61 14.80 2.58 -2.95
N PHE A 62 14.03 3.66 -3.17
CA PHE A 62 13.64 4.13 -4.50
C PHE A 62 14.33 5.43 -4.93
N LEU A 63 15.10 6.07 -4.05
CA LEU A 63 15.66 7.41 -4.26
C LEU A 63 16.51 7.57 -5.53
N ASN A 64 17.09 6.48 -6.03
CA ASN A 64 17.97 6.49 -7.21
C ASN A 64 17.30 5.93 -8.47
N VAL A 65 16.01 5.56 -8.42
CA VAL A 65 15.30 5.00 -9.58
C VAL A 65 15.05 6.07 -10.64
N PHE A 66 14.70 7.28 -10.22
CA PHE A 66 14.43 8.41 -11.10
C PHE A 66 15.26 9.63 -10.69
N ARG A 67 15.58 10.48 -11.68
CA ARG A 67 16.17 11.80 -11.40
C ARG A 67 15.10 12.74 -10.86
N MET A 68 15.46 13.57 -9.87
CA MET A 68 14.55 14.58 -9.32
C MET A 68 14.44 15.79 -10.25
N THR A 69 13.21 16.25 -10.52
CA THR A 69 12.95 17.50 -11.23
C THR A 69 12.76 18.64 -10.21
N ARG A 70 13.54 19.71 -10.32
CA ARG A 70 13.43 20.89 -9.43
C ARG A 70 13.11 22.14 -10.25
N VAL A 71 12.12 22.91 -9.79
CA VAL A 71 11.72 24.19 -10.40
C VAL A 71 11.46 25.20 -9.29
N GLN A 72 12.29 26.25 -9.19
CA GLN A 72 12.08 27.38 -8.26
C GLN A 72 11.72 26.98 -6.81
N GLY A 73 12.35 25.92 -6.27
CA GLY A 73 12.09 25.43 -4.91
C GLY A 73 11.05 24.31 -4.81
N SER A 74 10.19 24.15 -5.82
CA SER A 74 9.33 22.96 -5.98
C SER A 74 10.16 21.75 -6.44
N VAL A 75 9.85 20.58 -5.88
CA VAL A 75 10.49 19.32 -6.24
C VAL A 75 9.42 18.26 -6.56
N VAL A 76 9.40 17.79 -7.80
CA VAL A 76 8.62 16.61 -8.16
C VAL A 76 9.44 15.37 -7.82
N GLU A 77 9.05 14.67 -6.75
CA GLU A 77 9.73 13.47 -6.27
C GLU A 77 9.06 12.20 -6.84
N TRP A 78 9.40 11.87 -8.09
CA TRP A 78 8.92 10.65 -8.77
C TRP A 78 9.18 9.37 -7.99
N THR A 79 10.24 9.35 -7.18
CA THR A 79 10.61 8.23 -6.33
C THR A 79 9.58 8.00 -5.22
N THR A 80 8.93 9.04 -4.71
CA THR A 80 7.84 8.91 -3.72
C THR A 80 6.59 8.31 -4.36
N LEU A 81 6.23 8.76 -5.57
CA LEU A 81 5.11 8.18 -6.32
C LEU A 81 5.35 6.70 -6.64
N LEU A 82 6.59 6.35 -7.00
CA LEU A 82 6.97 4.95 -7.19
C LEU A 82 6.83 4.15 -5.89
N ALA A 83 7.31 4.69 -4.76
CA ALA A 83 7.20 4.03 -3.46
C ALA A 83 5.72 3.74 -3.11
N MET A 84 4.83 4.72 -3.29
CA MET A 84 3.39 4.57 -3.09
C MET A 84 2.82 3.43 -3.96
N LEU A 85 3.14 3.42 -5.26
CA LEU A 85 2.68 2.37 -6.15
C LEU A 85 3.18 0.98 -5.71
N VAL A 86 4.46 0.86 -5.37
CA VAL A 86 5.03 -0.43 -4.95
C VAL A 86 4.40 -0.91 -3.64
N TYR A 87 4.22 -0.04 -2.65
CA TYR A 87 3.59 -0.44 -1.39
C TYR A 87 2.12 -0.82 -1.55
N PHE A 88 1.39 -0.12 -2.41
CA PHE A 88 0.04 -0.52 -2.81
C PHE A 88 0.02 -1.93 -3.41
N LEU A 89 0.92 -2.22 -4.36
CA LEU A 89 1.01 -3.53 -5.00
C LEU A 89 1.38 -4.64 -4.01
N ILE A 90 2.30 -4.37 -3.08
CA ILE A 90 2.68 -5.31 -2.02
C ILE A 90 1.47 -5.61 -1.12
N ALA A 91 0.80 -4.57 -0.62
CA ALA A 91 -0.36 -4.73 0.25
C ALA A 91 -1.51 -5.47 -0.47
N PHE A 92 -1.76 -5.15 -1.73
CA PHE A 92 -2.71 -5.87 -2.57
C PHE A 92 -2.36 -7.35 -2.69
N GLY A 93 -1.09 -7.68 -2.95
CA GLY A 93 -0.58 -9.05 -2.99
C GLY A 93 -0.78 -9.79 -1.67
N ILE A 94 -0.48 -9.15 -0.53
CA ILE A 94 -0.67 -9.72 0.81
C ILE A 94 -2.15 -10.00 1.08
N ILE A 95 -3.05 -9.08 0.71
CA ILE A 95 -4.50 -9.27 0.85
C ILE A 95 -4.97 -10.46 0.00
N LYS A 96 -4.51 -10.56 -1.25
CA LYS A 96 -4.83 -11.70 -2.11
C LYS A 96 -4.33 -13.01 -1.51
N LEU A 97 -3.15 -13.03 -0.92
CA LEU A 97 -2.62 -14.19 -0.22
C LEU A 97 -3.49 -14.59 0.99
N PHE A 98 -3.94 -13.63 1.80
CA PHE A 98 -4.88 -13.91 2.88
C PHE A 98 -6.19 -14.51 2.35
N LEU A 99 -6.76 -13.91 1.31
CA LEU A 99 -8.03 -14.37 0.73
C LEU A 99 -7.91 -15.76 0.09
N MET A 100 -6.73 -16.14 -0.40
CA MET A 100 -6.46 -17.49 -0.91
C MET A 100 -6.56 -18.55 0.19
N GLY A 101 -6.26 -18.19 1.44
CA GLY A 101 -6.44 -19.06 2.61
C GLY A 101 -7.90 -19.28 3.02
N LYS A 102 -8.88 -18.71 2.29
CA LYS A 102 -10.30 -18.91 2.55
C LYS A 102 -10.66 -20.37 2.25
N THR A 103 -11.17 -21.07 3.25
CA THR A 103 -11.69 -22.43 3.09
C THR A 103 -12.90 -22.44 2.16
N VAL A 104 -12.91 -23.36 1.19
CA VAL A 104 -14.02 -23.61 0.27
C VAL A 104 -14.45 -25.08 0.34
N SER A 105 -15.72 -25.36 0.07
CA SER A 105 -16.21 -26.74 0.00
C SER A 105 -15.89 -27.39 -1.36
N THR A 106 -15.78 -28.72 -1.43
CA THR A 106 -15.52 -29.45 -2.69
C THR A 106 -16.54 -29.13 -3.79
N PRO A 107 -17.87 -29.08 -3.50
CA PRO A 107 -18.85 -28.68 -4.51
C PRO A 107 -18.68 -27.24 -4.99
N GLU A 108 -18.43 -26.30 -4.08
CA GLU A 108 -18.16 -24.89 -4.41
C GLU A 108 -16.91 -24.74 -5.29
N ALA A 109 -15.84 -25.50 -4.99
CA ALA A 109 -14.62 -25.50 -5.76
C ALA A 109 -14.85 -26.04 -7.18
N ALA A 110 -15.59 -27.14 -7.34
CA ALA A 110 -15.92 -27.71 -8.64
C ALA A 110 -16.67 -26.71 -9.53
N VAL A 111 -17.64 -25.98 -8.98
CA VAL A 111 -18.38 -24.94 -9.71
C VAL A 111 -17.45 -23.83 -10.18
N LYS A 112 -16.64 -23.24 -9.28
CA LYS A 112 -15.72 -22.14 -9.64
C LYS A 112 -14.66 -22.56 -10.64
N LEU A 113 -14.16 -23.79 -10.57
CA LEU A 113 -13.22 -24.32 -11.54
C LEU A 113 -13.84 -24.43 -12.93
N SER A 114 -15.08 -24.93 -13.03
CA SER A 114 -15.80 -25.00 -14.32
C SER A 114 -16.13 -23.64 -14.93
N GLU A 115 -16.21 -22.59 -14.11
CA GLU A 115 -16.37 -21.21 -14.58
C GLU A 115 -15.05 -20.60 -15.08
N GLN A 116 -13.91 -21.01 -14.53
CA GLN A 116 -12.58 -20.52 -14.94
C GLN A 116 -12.11 -21.07 -16.29
N GLU A 117 -12.62 -22.23 -16.69
CA GLU A 117 -12.29 -22.87 -17.97
C GLU A 117 -13.08 -22.30 -19.16
N LYS A 118 -14.05 -21.41 -18.90
CA LYS A 118 -14.88 -20.75 -19.93
C LYS A 118 -14.28 -19.40 -20.33
#